data_AF-A0A952TDH5-F1
#
_entry.id   AF-A0A952TDH5-F1
#
_cell.length_a   1.000
_cell.length_b   1.000
_cell.length_c   1.000
_cell.angle_alpha   90.00
_cell.angle_beta   90.00
_cell.angle_gamma   90.00
#
_symmetry.space_group_name_H-M   'P 1'
#
loop_
_entity.id
_entity.type
_entity.pdbx_description
1 polymer ?
#
loop_
_entity_poly.entity_id
_entity_poly.type
_entity_poly.pdbx_seq_one_letter_code
_entity_poly.pdbx_strand_id
1 'polypeptide(L)'
;MMSDTSKKWFLLQAGQIQGPWTPEEIENKLPGASDPLVWGRGLSEWLPPEAWRSALLSSGTVLTESIAMEHPHWRYRLGEREFGPYNYPDLIDVLKKISDFTDVEILNDTGGGWREVYDIQKIVDELGITRRAHQRVPIMGTLKLDLPAGGHAEAKVISISEGGLGVHEFPRLSVGEKIKGVLRSANLFMDIPCSCEVVYVSHEGSAGLRFLHLPMEAQAAVVEYVNKFRDLGDR
;
A
#
# COMPACT_ATOMS: atom_id res chain seq x y z
N MET A 1 -43.89 22.53 28.65
CA MET A 1 -43.54 23.19 27.37
C MET A 1 -43.05 22.11 26.43
N MET A 2 -43.84 21.79 25.42
CA MET A 2 -43.53 20.77 24.41
C MET A 2 -42.44 21.31 23.50
N SER A 3 -41.24 20.72 23.57
CA SER A 3 -40.18 20.99 22.61
C SER A 3 -40.67 20.60 21.21
N ASP A 4 -40.60 21.53 20.27
CA ASP A 4 -40.96 21.37 18.87
C ASP A 4 -40.24 20.14 18.25
N THR A 5 -40.94 19.00 18.20
CA THR A 5 -40.48 17.72 17.65
C THR A 5 -40.72 17.63 16.14
N SER A 6 -40.71 18.73 15.39
CA SER A 6 -40.94 18.71 13.94
C SER A 6 -39.64 18.48 13.16
N LYS A 7 -38.97 17.34 13.40
CA LYS A 7 -37.96 16.87 12.41
C LYS A 7 -38.69 16.63 11.09
N LYS A 8 -38.44 17.50 10.11
CA LYS A 8 -39.01 17.47 8.77
C LYS A 8 -38.23 16.50 7.88
N TRP A 9 -38.93 15.54 7.31
CA TRP A 9 -38.40 14.51 6.42
C TRP A 9 -38.94 14.66 5.01
N PHE A 10 -38.19 14.14 4.03
CA PHE A 10 -38.52 14.16 2.62
C PHE A 10 -38.49 12.73 2.07
N LEU A 11 -39.42 12.41 1.18
CA LEU A 11 -39.52 11.11 0.51
C LEU A 11 -39.22 11.30 -0.98
N LEU A 12 -38.23 10.60 -1.51
CA LEU A 12 -37.99 10.44 -2.93
C LEU A 12 -38.71 9.17 -3.41
N GLN A 13 -39.61 9.30 -4.37
CA GLN A 13 -40.28 8.18 -5.02
C GLN A 13 -40.50 8.50 -6.48
N ALA A 14 -40.22 7.55 -7.38
CA ALA A 14 -40.40 7.71 -8.82
C ALA A 14 -39.73 9.00 -9.39
N GLY A 15 -38.57 9.37 -8.83
CA GLY A 15 -37.82 10.56 -9.23
C GLY A 15 -38.38 11.89 -8.71
N GLN A 16 -39.42 11.88 -7.87
CA GLN A 16 -40.01 13.08 -7.28
C GLN A 16 -39.77 13.15 -5.78
N ILE A 17 -39.34 14.32 -5.30
CA ILE A 17 -39.17 14.61 -3.87
C ILE A 17 -40.48 15.19 -3.32
N GLN A 18 -40.98 14.60 -2.24
CA GLN A 18 -42.21 15.01 -1.56
C GLN A 18 -41.93 15.31 -0.08
N GLY A 19 -42.61 16.30 0.48
CA GLY A 19 -42.45 16.74 1.87
C GLY A 19 -42.58 18.24 2.04
N PRO A 20 -42.31 18.78 3.24
CA PRO A 20 -41.82 18.06 4.42
C PRO A 20 -42.91 17.26 5.16
N TRP A 21 -42.54 16.09 5.67
CA TRP A 21 -43.42 15.19 6.42
C TRP A 21 -42.86 14.87 7.82
N THR A 22 -43.74 14.46 8.71
CA THR A 22 -43.40 13.81 9.99
C THR A 22 -43.01 12.34 9.77
N PRO A 23 -42.31 11.70 10.72
CA PRO A 23 -41.99 10.27 10.63
C PRO A 23 -43.22 9.38 10.42
N GLU A 24 -44.32 9.67 11.11
CA GLU A 24 -45.58 8.91 10.99
C GLU A 24 -46.18 9.04 9.58
N GLU A 25 -46.12 10.23 8.98
CA GLU A 25 -46.57 10.46 7.61
C GLU A 25 -45.71 9.77 6.56
N ILE A 26 -44.39 9.69 6.77
CA ILE A 26 -43.49 8.91 5.90
C ILE A 26 -43.84 7.43 5.97
N GLU A 27 -44.02 6.85 7.18
CA GLU A 27 -44.39 5.44 7.35
C GLU A 27 -45.70 5.08 6.64
N ASN A 28 -46.70 5.96 6.70
CA ASN A 28 -47.97 5.74 6.01
C ASN A 28 -47.84 5.78 4.48
N LYS A 29 -46.80 6.43 3.93
CA LYS A 29 -46.58 6.58 2.49
C LYS A 29 -45.68 5.50 1.90
N LEU A 30 -44.81 4.88 2.70
CA LEU A 30 -43.85 3.87 2.26
C LEU A 30 -44.48 2.62 1.59
N PRO A 31 -45.61 2.06 2.06
CA PRO A 31 -46.19 0.85 1.45
C PRO A 31 -46.65 1.04 0.00
N GLY A 32 -46.96 2.28 -0.41
CA GLY A 32 -47.37 2.61 -1.78
C GLY A 32 -46.23 3.09 -2.66
N ALA A 33 -44.98 3.06 -2.16
CA ALA A 33 -43.85 3.67 -2.82
C ALA A 33 -43.00 2.67 -3.60
N SER A 34 -42.72 3.01 -4.86
CA SER A 34 -41.76 2.25 -5.69
C SER A 34 -40.37 2.81 -5.49
N ASP A 35 -39.47 2.00 -4.92
CA ASP A 35 -38.08 2.34 -4.59
C ASP A 35 -37.93 3.65 -3.77
N PRO A 36 -38.58 3.75 -2.60
CA PRO A 36 -38.53 4.97 -1.80
C PRO A 36 -37.18 5.19 -1.15
N LEU A 37 -36.69 6.43 -1.18
CA LEU A 37 -35.61 6.88 -0.31
C LEU A 37 -36.07 8.04 0.58
N VAL A 38 -35.53 8.11 1.80
CA VAL A 38 -35.92 9.09 2.81
C VAL A 38 -34.72 9.94 3.19
N TRP A 39 -34.91 11.26 3.25
CA TRP A 39 -33.87 12.20 3.66
C TRP A 39 -34.40 13.15 4.73
N GLY A 40 -33.51 13.56 5.64
CA GLY A 40 -33.84 14.48 6.72
C GLY A 40 -32.68 15.42 6.99
N ARG A 41 -32.99 16.57 7.59
CA ARG A 41 -31.97 17.56 7.97
C ARG A 41 -30.94 16.92 8.90
N GLY A 42 -29.67 16.94 8.49
CA GLY A 42 -28.54 16.33 9.20
C GLY A 42 -28.00 15.05 8.57
N LEU A 43 -28.67 14.53 7.54
CA LEU A 43 -28.16 13.41 6.74
C LEU A 43 -27.44 13.92 5.49
N SER A 44 -26.32 13.28 5.14
CA SER A 44 -25.57 13.56 3.90
C SER A 44 -26.16 12.88 2.67
N GLU A 45 -26.95 11.82 2.87
CA GLU A 45 -27.47 10.98 1.80
C GLU A 45 -28.90 10.52 2.03
N TRP A 46 -29.55 10.11 0.94
CA TRP A 46 -30.89 9.52 0.97
C TRP A 46 -30.81 8.08 1.47
N LEU A 47 -31.61 7.75 2.48
CA LEU A 47 -31.58 6.44 3.12
C LEU A 47 -32.73 5.55 2.63
N PRO A 48 -32.52 4.24 2.46
CA PRO A 48 -33.63 3.31 2.30
C PRO A 48 -34.50 3.25 3.57
N PRO A 49 -35.76 2.82 3.49
CA PRO A 49 -36.70 2.88 4.61
C PRO A 49 -36.22 2.15 5.87
N GLU A 50 -35.53 1.02 5.71
CA GLU A 50 -34.98 0.23 6.81
C GLU A 50 -33.86 0.96 7.56
N ALA A 51 -32.94 1.60 6.82
CA ALA A 51 -31.87 2.41 7.39
C ALA A 51 -32.42 3.66 8.08
N TRP A 52 -33.42 4.29 7.48
CA TRP A 52 -34.11 5.44 8.06
C TRP A 52 -34.84 5.10 9.38
N ARG A 53 -35.57 3.98 9.44
CA ARG A 53 -36.21 3.50 10.70
C ARG A 53 -35.18 3.26 11.80
N SER A 54 -34.04 2.67 11.44
CA SER A 54 -32.93 2.44 12.36
C SER A 54 -32.35 3.76 12.87
N ALA A 55 -32.26 4.78 12.01
CA ALA A 55 -31.83 6.11 12.38
C ALA A 55 -32.81 6.83 13.33
N LEU A 56 -34.12 6.64 13.15
CA LEU A 56 -35.14 7.18 14.04
C LEU A 56 -35.06 6.60 15.45
N LEU A 57 -34.85 5.28 15.57
CA LEU A 57 -34.69 4.61 16.87
C LEU A 57 -33.43 5.07 17.60
N SER A 58 -32.37 5.39 16.85
CA SER A 58 -31.10 5.91 17.38
C SER A 58 -31.18 7.38 17.84
N SER A 59 -32.19 8.13 17.39
CA SER A 59 -32.30 9.59 17.54
C SER A 59 -32.70 10.09 18.95
N GLY A 60 -32.88 9.21 19.94
CA GLY A 60 -33.12 9.59 21.35
C GLY A 60 -31.86 10.09 22.08
N THR A 61 -30.69 9.92 21.47
CA THR A 61 -29.41 10.40 21.98
C THR A 61 -28.75 11.24 20.88
N VAL A 62 -28.13 12.36 21.26
CA VAL A 62 -27.53 13.38 20.38
C VAL A 62 -26.87 12.75 19.15
N LEU A 63 -27.49 12.94 17.98
CA LEU A 63 -26.98 12.49 16.67
C LEU A 63 -25.82 13.39 16.24
N THR A 64 -24.63 13.12 16.75
CA THR A 64 -23.36 13.49 16.10
C THR A 64 -22.44 12.30 15.86
N GLU A 65 -22.88 11.07 16.12
CA GLU A 65 -22.06 9.88 15.86
C GLU A 65 -22.93 8.76 15.25
N SER A 66 -22.69 8.53 13.95
CA SER A 66 -22.44 7.21 13.39
C SER A 66 -23.51 6.13 13.60
N ILE A 67 -24.57 6.16 12.80
CA ILE A 67 -25.39 4.97 12.55
C ILE A 67 -24.67 4.14 11.48
N ALA A 68 -24.24 2.95 11.88
CA ALA A 68 -23.27 2.11 11.21
C ALA A 68 -23.75 1.44 9.90
N MET A 69 -22.97 1.63 8.84
CA MET A 69 -22.65 0.67 7.77
C MET A 69 -21.23 1.06 7.32
N GLU A 70 -20.11 0.42 7.61
CA GLU A 70 -19.74 -0.97 7.87
C GLU A 70 -18.80 -1.02 9.10
N HIS A 71 -18.83 -2.11 9.88
CA HIS A 71 -17.90 -2.28 10.99
C HIS A 71 -16.45 -2.51 10.47
N PRO A 72 -15.42 -2.18 11.27
CA PRO A 72 -14.02 -2.35 10.91
C PRO A 72 -13.64 -3.82 10.70
N HIS A 73 -13.19 -4.17 9.50
CA HIS A 73 -12.92 -5.55 9.09
C HIS A 73 -11.47 -5.80 8.65
N TRP A 74 -10.55 -4.89 8.99
CA TRP A 74 -9.15 -5.06 8.65
C TRP A 74 -8.40 -5.67 9.83
N ARG A 75 -7.68 -6.75 9.57
CA ARG A 75 -6.70 -7.33 10.51
C ARG A 75 -5.36 -7.38 9.80
N TYR A 76 -4.29 -7.32 10.59
CA TYR A 76 -2.97 -7.67 10.09
C TYR A 76 -2.37 -8.75 10.98
N ARG A 77 -1.46 -9.55 10.43
CA ARG A 77 -0.62 -10.45 11.20
C ARG A 77 0.84 -10.18 10.91
N LEU A 78 1.67 -10.41 11.91
CA LEU A 78 3.12 -10.35 11.84
C LEU A 78 3.67 -11.68 12.35
N GLY A 79 4.06 -12.56 11.43
CA GLY A 79 4.34 -13.96 11.75
C GLY A 79 3.10 -14.67 12.33
N GLU A 80 3.21 -15.23 13.54
CA GLU A 80 2.12 -15.97 14.19
C GLU A 80 1.14 -15.08 14.99
N ARG A 81 1.39 -13.77 15.10
CA ARG A 81 0.56 -12.86 15.91
C ARG A 81 -0.40 -12.08 15.04
N GLU A 82 -1.69 -12.16 15.38
CA GLU A 82 -2.76 -11.40 14.73
C GLU A 82 -3.14 -10.15 15.54
N PHE A 83 -3.47 -9.07 14.83
CA PHE A 83 -3.84 -7.77 15.39
C PHE A 83 -5.09 -7.21 14.71
N GLY A 84 -5.88 -6.45 15.48
CA GLY A 84 -7.14 -5.85 15.04
C GLY A 84 -8.35 -6.40 15.81
N PRO A 85 -9.57 -6.16 15.32
CA PRO A 85 -9.92 -5.46 14.08
C PRO A 85 -9.65 -3.96 14.11
N TYR A 86 -9.34 -3.38 12.95
CA TYR A 86 -9.12 -1.95 12.73
C TYR A 86 -10.04 -1.43 11.62
N ASN A 87 -10.40 -0.15 11.70
CA ASN A 87 -10.85 0.56 10.50
C ASN A 87 -9.64 0.82 9.61
N TYR A 88 -9.88 1.19 8.36
CA TYR A 88 -8.78 1.37 7.40
C TYR A 88 -7.79 2.48 7.81
N PRO A 89 -8.21 3.68 8.26
CA PRO A 89 -7.28 4.68 8.77
C PRO A 89 -6.40 4.19 9.94
N ASP A 90 -7.00 3.55 10.94
CA ASP A 90 -6.29 3.03 12.11
C ASP A 90 -5.31 1.92 11.71
N LEU A 91 -5.68 1.07 10.74
CA LEU A 91 -4.79 0.07 10.16
C LEU A 91 -3.54 0.74 9.57
N ILE A 92 -3.72 1.78 8.76
CA ILE A 92 -2.60 2.49 8.14
C ILE A 92 -1.70 3.14 9.20
N ASP A 93 -2.28 3.74 10.24
CA ASP A 93 -1.52 4.37 11.32
C ASP A 93 -0.74 3.37 12.18
N VAL A 94 -1.23 2.14 12.37
CA VAL A 94 -0.43 1.08 13.01
C VAL A 94 0.64 0.52 12.08
N LEU A 95 0.33 0.32 10.80
CA LEU A 95 1.29 -0.20 9.80
C LEU A 95 2.45 0.78 9.58
N LYS A 96 2.23 2.10 9.62
CA LYS A 96 3.30 3.12 9.56
C LYS A 96 4.35 3.00 10.68
N LYS A 97 4.01 2.33 11.79
CA LYS A 97 4.94 2.11 12.92
C LYS A 97 5.81 0.88 12.71
N ILE A 98 5.52 0.06 11.70
CA ILE A 98 6.28 -1.13 11.34
C ILE A 98 7.38 -0.72 10.36
N SER A 99 8.64 -1.06 10.67
CA SER A 99 9.78 -0.78 9.80
C SER A 99 10.07 -1.89 8.79
N ASP A 100 9.60 -3.11 9.07
CA ASP A 100 9.81 -4.30 8.23
C ASP A 100 8.47 -4.96 7.91
N PHE A 101 8.15 -4.99 6.61
CA PHE A 101 6.90 -5.50 6.08
C PHE A 101 7.01 -6.93 5.51
N THR A 102 8.16 -7.59 5.69
CA THR A 102 8.46 -8.90 5.08
C THR A 102 7.41 -9.96 5.43
N ASP A 103 6.99 -10.02 6.70
CA ASP A 103 6.03 -11.01 7.20
C ASP A 103 4.66 -10.39 7.54
N VAL A 104 4.34 -9.24 6.95
CA VAL A 104 3.08 -8.55 7.20
C VAL A 104 2.03 -9.02 6.20
N GLU A 105 1.00 -9.67 6.72
CA GLU A 105 -0.18 -10.06 5.95
C GLU A 105 -1.42 -9.34 6.46
N ILE A 106 -2.32 -9.04 5.56
CA ILE A 106 -3.54 -8.27 5.77
C ILE A 106 -4.74 -9.14 5.40
N LEU A 107 -5.74 -9.14 6.26
CA LEU A 107 -7.04 -9.76 6.02
C LEU A 107 -8.08 -8.65 5.92
N ASN A 108 -8.95 -8.76 4.90
CA ASN A 108 -10.17 -7.98 4.79
C ASN A 108 -11.37 -8.92 4.63
N ASP A 109 -12.48 -8.62 5.31
CA ASP A 109 -13.63 -9.55 5.38
C ASP A 109 -14.43 -9.67 4.07
N THR A 110 -14.02 -9.01 2.98
CA THR A 110 -14.62 -9.19 1.65
C THR A 110 -14.21 -10.49 0.93
N GLY A 111 -13.59 -11.44 1.64
CA GLY A 111 -13.53 -12.85 1.24
C GLY A 111 -12.21 -13.36 0.64
N GLY A 112 -11.09 -12.67 0.86
CA GLY A 112 -9.83 -12.96 0.17
C GLY A 112 -8.79 -13.79 0.94
N GLY A 113 -9.05 -14.19 2.20
CA GLY A 113 -8.02 -14.77 3.06
C GLY A 113 -6.89 -13.78 3.39
N TRP A 114 -5.87 -14.27 4.09
CA TRP A 114 -4.66 -13.49 4.38
C TRP A 114 -3.88 -13.24 3.09
N ARG A 115 -3.50 -11.99 2.85
CA ARG A 115 -2.72 -11.56 1.69
C ARG A 115 -1.51 -10.76 2.14
N GLU A 116 -0.40 -10.83 1.44
CA GLU A 116 0.76 -10.00 1.77
C GLU A 116 0.40 -8.51 1.66
N VAL A 117 0.98 -7.67 2.52
CA VAL A 117 0.74 -6.21 2.49
C VAL A 117 1.07 -5.59 1.13
N TYR A 118 2.03 -6.18 0.41
CA TYR A 118 2.45 -5.76 -0.93
C TYR A 118 1.44 -6.08 -2.03
N ASP A 119 0.50 -7.00 -1.81
CA ASP A 119 -0.51 -7.38 -2.80
C ASP A 119 -1.73 -6.44 -2.78
N ILE A 120 -1.82 -5.57 -1.77
CA ILE A 120 -2.95 -4.64 -1.59
C ILE A 120 -2.50 -3.25 -2.04
N GLN A 121 -2.69 -2.95 -3.33
CA GLN A 121 -2.22 -1.71 -3.96
C GLN A 121 -2.55 -0.44 -3.17
N LYS A 122 -3.78 -0.35 -2.63
CA LYS A 122 -4.21 0.80 -1.82
C LYS A 122 -3.31 1.01 -0.59
N ILE A 123 -2.94 -0.06 0.11
CA ILE A 123 -2.06 0.01 1.28
C ILE A 123 -0.63 0.33 0.86
N VAL A 124 -0.15 -0.25 -0.24
CA VAL A 124 1.17 0.03 -0.81
C VAL A 124 1.34 1.51 -1.12
N ASP A 125 0.36 2.11 -1.80
CA ASP A 125 0.37 3.52 -2.17
C ASP A 125 0.34 4.44 -0.93
N GLU A 126 -0.48 4.12 0.07
CA GLU A 126 -0.61 4.94 1.29
C GLU A 126 0.58 4.82 2.24
N LEU A 127 1.20 3.65 2.33
CA LEU A 127 2.42 3.45 3.13
C LEU A 127 3.68 3.89 2.38
N GLY A 128 3.60 4.14 1.07
CA GLY A 128 4.77 4.45 0.23
C GLY A 128 5.79 3.30 0.20
N ILE A 129 5.34 2.07 0.42
CA ILE A 129 6.21 0.89 0.45
C ILE A 129 6.38 0.33 -0.97
N THR A 130 7.49 -0.36 -1.22
CA THR A 130 7.73 -1.07 -2.48
C THR A 130 8.28 -2.46 -2.16
N ARG A 131 7.84 -3.48 -2.91
CA ARG A 131 8.39 -4.83 -2.75
C ARG A 131 9.73 -4.94 -3.46
N ARG A 132 10.71 -5.55 -2.80
CA ARG A 132 11.93 -5.99 -3.49
C ARG A 132 11.62 -7.25 -4.27
N ALA A 133 11.68 -7.19 -5.59
CA ALA A 133 11.44 -8.34 -6.45
C ALA A 133 12.49 -9.46 -6.29
N HIS A 134 13.69 -9.11 -5.81
CA HIS A 134 14.81 -10.05 -5.66
C HIS A 134 15.53 -9.85 -4.34
N GLN A 135 15.85 -10.96 -3.67
CA GLN A 135 16.65 -10.99 -2.46
C GLN A 135 18.03 -10.37 -2.71
N ARG A 136 18.47 -9.50 -1.80
CA ARG A 136 19.80 -8.90 -1.83
C ARG A 136 20.71 -9.65 -0.89
N VAL A 137 21.93 -9.91 -1.36
CA VAL A 137 22.99 -10.56 -0.58
C VAL A 137 24.18 -9.62 -0.50
N PRO A 138 24.98 -9.68 0.57
CA PRO A 138 26.20 -8.89 0.66
C PRO A 138 27.20 -9.36 -0.40
N ILE A 139 27.96 -8.43 -0.98
CA ILE A 139 29.09 -8.73 -1.87
C ILE A 139 30.21 -7.73 -1.60
N MET A 140 31.44 -8.17 -1.78
CA MET A 140 32.60 -7.27 -1.86
C MET A 140 33.03 -7.17 -3.31
N GLY A 141 32.82 -6.02 -3.93
CA GLY A 141 33.20 -5.80 -5.31
C GLY A 141 33.45 -4.33 -5.62
N THR A 142 33.90 -4.08 -6.84
CA THR A 142 34.05 -2.74 -7.40
C THR A 142 33.26 -2.64 -8.70
N LEU A 143 32.55 -1.54 -8.87
CA LEU A 143 31.86 -1.20 -10.10
C LEU A 143 32.63 -0.09 -10.78
N LYS A 144 33.24 -0.41 -11.92
CA LYS A 144 33.89 0.59 -12.77
C LYS A 144 32.88 1.13 -13.77
N LEU A 145 32.64 2.43 -13.75
CA LEU A 145 31.66 3.14 -14.55
C LEU A 145 32.33 3.90 -15.69
N ASP A 146 31.68 3.93 -16.84
CA ASP A 146 32.08 4.78 -17.96
C ASP A 146 31.37 6.14 -17.85
N LEU A 147 32.14 7.22 -17.75
CA LEU A 147 31.62 8.58 -17.68
C LEU A 147 31.47 9.17 -19.10
N PRO A 148 30.47 10.05 -19.34
CA PRO A 148 30.25 10.67 -20.65
C PRO A 148 31.46 11.43 -21.20
N ALA A 149 32.32 11.96 -20.33
CA ALA A 149 33.52 12.72 -20.70
C ALA A 149 34.74 11.84 -21.06
N GLY A 150 34.58 10.52 -21.20
CA GLY A 150 35.67 9.59 -21.52
C GLY A 150 36.55 9.23 -20.30
N GLY A 151 36.12 9.60 -19.09
CA GLY A 151 36.74 9.17 -17.84
C GLY A 151 36.10 7.89 -17.29
N HIS A 152 36.72 7.31 -16.26
CA HIS A 152 36.11 6.25 -15.47
C HIS A 152 35.96 6.69 -14.02
N ALA A 153 34.86 6.25 -13.41
CA ALA A 153 34.69 6.32 -11.96
C ALA A 153 34.64 4.90 -11.40
N GLU A 154 35.04 4.75 -10.14
CA GLU A 154 34.91 3.49 -9.43
C GLU A 154 34.04 3.70 -8.20
N ALA A 155 33.24 2.69 -7.89
CA ALA A 155 32.45 2.65 -6.67
C ALA A 155 32.55 1.29 -6.00
N LYS A 156 32.43 1.27 -4.68
CA LYS A 156 32.42 0.03 -3.90
C LYS A 156 31.03 -0.59 -3.98
N VAL A 157 30.94 -1.85 -4.36
CA VAL A 157 29.69 -2.61 -4.34
C VAL A 157 29.58 -3.30 -2.99
N ILE A 158 28.47 -3.07 -2.31
CA ILE A 158 28.20 -3.57 -0.95
C ILE A 158 27.11 -4.63 -0.92
N SER A 159 26.23 -4.67 -1.93
CA SER A 159 25.19 -5.69 -2.06
C SER A 159 24.81 -5.91 -3.52
N ILE A 160 24.29 -7.10 -3.80
CA ILE A 160 23.82 -7.51 -5.12
C ILE A 160 22.52 -8.30 -5.00
N SER A 161 21.64 -8.16 -5.97
CA SER A 161 20.54 -9.08 -6.24
C SER A 161 20.45 -9.35 -7.73
N GLU A 162 19.59 -10.28 -8.14
CA GLU A 162 19.28 -10.51 -9.55
C GLU A 162 18.79 -9.23 -10.27
N GLY A 163 18.20 -8.28 -9.52
CA GLY A 163 17.65 -7.04 -10.05
C GLY A 163 18.57 -5.81 -9.99
N GLY A 164 19.68 -5.84 -9.24
CA GLY A 164 20.52 -4.66 -9.11
C GLY A 164 21.67 -4.74 -8.10
N LEU A 165 22.25 -3.58 -7.82
CA LEU A 165 23.42 -3.39 -6.97
C LEU A 165 23.15 -2.29 -5.93
N GLY A 166 23.69 -2.48 -4.72
CA GLY A 166 23.90 -1.40 -3.77
C GLY A 166 25.38 -1.01 -3.78
N VAL A 167 25.65 0.29 -3.89
CA VAL A 167 27.00 0.83 -4.00
C VAL A 167 27.25 1.95 -3.00
N HIS A 168 28.52 2.16 -2.64
CA HIS A 168 29.02 3.23 -1.78
C HIS A 168 30.19 3.95 -2.46
N GLU A 169 30.53 5.14 -1.97
CA GLU A 169 31.54 6.03 -2.58
C GLU A 169 31.21 6.34 -4.05
N PHE A 170 29.92 6.44 -4.36
CA PHE A 170 29.46 6.61 -5.73
C PHE A 170 29.62 8.06 -6.18
N PRO A 171 30.09 8.33 -7.43
CA PRO A 171 30.14 9.70 -7.95
C PRO A 171 28.74 10.34 -7.94
N ARG A 172 28.68 11.67 -7.97
CA ARG A 172 27.42 12.42 -8.00
C ARG A 172 26.64 12.13 -9.28
N LEU A 173 25.81 11.09 -9.26
CA LEU A 173 24.84 10.77 -10.30
C LEU A 173 23.44 11.17 -9.86
N SER A 174 22.56 11.39 -10.84
CA SER A 174 21.16 11.73 -10.58
C SER A 174 20.28 10.48 -10.62
N VAL A 175 19.20 10.45 -9.84
CA VAL A 175 18.17 9.41 -9.95
C VAL A 175 17.61 9.41 -11.38
N GLY A 176 17.44 8.22 -11.97
CA GLY A 176 17.05 8.02 -13.36
C GLY A 176 18.21 8.02 -14.37
N GLU A 177 19.43 8.37 -13.95
CA GLU A 177 20.60 8.35 -14.82
C GLU A 177 20.98 6.92 -15.20
N LYS A 178 21.33 6.72 -16.48
CA LYS A 178 21.71 5.42 -17.04
C LYS A 178 23.21 5.36 -17.25
N ILE A 179 23.82 4.31 -16.71
CA ILE A 179 25.26 4.11 -16.70
C ILE A 179 25.64 2.76 -17.25
N LYS A 180 26.83 2.69 -17.85
CA LYS A 180 27.47 1.45 -18.27
C LYS A 180 28.71 1.22 -17.42
N GLY A 181 29.00 -0.04 -17.15
CA GLY A 181 30.15 -0.38 -16.35
C GLY A 181 30.43 -1.86 -16.27
N VAL A 182 31.48 -2.19 -15.54
CA VAL A 182 31.92 -3.56 -15.27
C VAL A 182 31.99 -3.78 -13.77
N LEU A 183 31.19 -4.71 -13.27
CA LEU A 183 31.24 -5.19 -11.89
C LEU A 183 32.34 -6.25 -11.77
N ARG A 184 33.21 -6.07 -10.78
CA ARG A 184 34.28 -7.00 -10.44
C ARG A 184 34.14 -7.45 -9.00
N SER A 185 34.32 -8.74 -8.75
CA SER A 185 34.41 -9.29 -7.40
C SER A 185 35.20 -10.59 -7.46
N ALA A 186 36.03 -10.84 -6.45
CA ALA A 186 36.70 -12.13 -6.29
C ALA A 186 35.72 -13.29 -6.01
N ASN A 187 34.50 -12.97 -5.61
CA ASN A 187 33.46 -13.97 -5.32
C ASN A 187 32.57 -14.30 -6.53
N LEU A 188 32.74 -13.57 -7.63
CA LEU A 188 32.11 -13.86 -8.92
C LEU A 188 33.13 -14.60 -9.79
N PHE A 189 32.67 -15.57 -10.57
CA PHE A 189 33.56 -16.33 -11.45
C PHE A 189 33.96 -15.57 -12.72
N MET A 190 33.36 -14.40 -12.97
CA MET A 190 33.66 -13.54 -14.11
C MET A 190 33.39 -12.07 -13.79
N ASP A 191 34.04 -11.18 -14.54
CA ASP A 191 33.68 -9.76 -14.61
C ASP A 191 32.31 -9.62 -15.28
N ILE A 192 31.42 -8.81 -14.70
CA ILE A 192 30.04 -8.64 -15.17
C ILE A 192 29.89 -7.29 -15.87
N PRO A 193 29.88 -7.25 -17.22
CA PRO A 193 29.50 -6.05 -17.96
C PRO A 193 27.99 -5.79 -17.76
N CYS A 194 27.64 -4.58 -17.36
CA CYS A 194 26.27 -4.23 -17.00
C CYS A 194 25.89 -2.82 -17.45
N SER A 195 24.60 -2.64 -17.75
CA SER A 195 23.96 -1.33 -17.86
C SER A 195 22.99 -1.17 -16.71
N CYS A 196 23.10 -0.07 -15.96
CA CYS A 196 22.29 0.18 -14.78
C CYS A 196 21.57 1.53 -14.86
N GLU A 197 20.48 1.66 -14.11
CA GLU A 197 19.80 2.92 -13.84
C GLU A 197 19.85 3.23 -12.34
N VAL A 198 20.17 4.48 -12.00
CA VAL A 198 20.19 4.93 -10.61
C VAL A 198 18.75 5.04 -10.10
N VAL A 199 18.37 4.22 -9.12
CA VAL A 199 17.01 4.19 -8.56
C VAL A 199 16.87 5.00 -7.28
N TYR A 200 17.94 5.15 -6.51
CA TYR A 200 17.98 6.05 -5.37
C TYR A 200 19.41 6.51 -5.10
N VAL A 201 19.56 7.68 -4.49
CA VAL A 201 20.83 8.22 -3.99
C VAL A 201 20.58 8.68 -2.56
N SER A 202 21.42 8.24 -1.63
CA SER A 202 21.39 8.69 -0.24
C SER A 202 22.27 9.92 -0.04
N HIS A 203 22.02 10.67 1.02
CA HIS A 203 22.85 11.81 1.41
C HIS A 203 24.27 11.42 1.84
N GLU A 204 24.50 10.15 2.18
CA GLU A 204 25.78 9.60 2.63
C GLU A 204 26.65 9.05 1.48
N GLY A 205 26.24 9.26 0.23
CA GLY A 205 27.00 8.80 -0.95
C GLY A 205 26.81 7.32 -1.31
N SER A 206 25.85 6.65 -0.66
CA SER A 206 25.33 5.35 -1.13
C SER A 206 24.30 5.53 -2.23
N ALA A 207 24.25 4.60 -3.18
CA ALA A 207 23.24 4.58 -4.23
C ALA A 207 22.72 3.16 -4.50
N GLY A 208 21.48 3.09 -4.99
CA GLY A 208 20.91 1.88 -5.55
C GLY A 208 20.90 1.95 -7.05
N LEU A 209 21.35 0.86 -7.67
CA LEU A 209 21.40 0.70 -9.12
C LEU A 209 20.51 -0.47 -9.51
N ARG A 210 19.67 -0.29 -10.52
CA ARG A 210 18.84 -1.35 -11.11
C ARG A 210 19.47 -1.81 -12.41
N PHE A 211 19.61 -3.11 -12.61
CA PHE A 211 20.06 -3.63 -13.90
C PHE A 211 19.00 -3.35 -14.98
N LEU A 212 19.43 -2.77 -16.10
CA LEU A 212 18.59 -2.58 -17.28
C LEU A 212 18.67 -3.78 -18.21
N HIS A 213 19.89 -4.28 -18.40
CA HIS A 213 20.16 -5.46 -19.20
C HIS A 213 21.43 -6.13 -18.67
N LEU A 214 21.34 -7.43 -18.43
CA LEU A 214 22.47 -8.31 -18.16
C LEU A 214 22.55 -9.36 -19.26
N PRO A 215 23.72 -9.63 -19.83
CA PRO A 215 23.93 -10.82 -20.65
C PRO A 215 23.55 -12.10 -19.87
N MET A 216 23.08 -13.13 -20.57
CA MET A 216 22.61 -14.37 -19.93
C MET A 216 23.67 -15.00 -19.02
N GLU A 217 24.94 -14.97 -19.44
CA GLU A 217 26.09 -15.46 -18.67
C GLU A 217 26.28 -14.67 -17.37
N ALA A 218 26.20 -13.33 -17.44
CA ALA A 218 26.27 -12.47 -16.27
C ALA A 218 25.08 -12.68 -15.33
N GLN A 219 23.88 -12.85 -15.88
CA GLN A 219 22.69 -13.15 -15.08
C GLN A 219 22.86 -14.47 -14.32
N ALA A 220 23.36 -15.52 -14.99
CA ALA A 220 23.67 -16.80 -14.35
C ALA A 220 24.69 -16.63 -13.22
N ALA A 221 25.74 -15.83 -13.43
CA ALA A 221 26.73 -15.53 -12.40
C ALA A 221 26.14 -14.86 -11.15
N VAL A 222 25.25 -13.89 -11.35
CA VAL A 222 24.55 -13.21 -10.24
C VAL A 222 23.62 -14.17 -9.52
N VAL A 223 22.80 -14.93 -10.24
CA VAL A 223 21.84 -15.89 -9.67
C VAL A 223 22.56 -16.95 -8.83
N GLU A 224 23.63 -17.54 -9.38
CA GLU A 224 24.42 -18.54 -8.64
C GLU A 224 25.00 -17.96 -7.36
N TYR A 225 25.54 -16.73 -7.41
CA TYR A 225 26.08 -16.06 -6.24
C TYR A 225 24.99 -15.77 -5.18
N VAL A 226 23.84 -15.26 -5.60
CA VAL A 226 22.70 -14.96 -4.70
C VAL A 226 22.20 -16.25 -4.03
N ASN A 227 22.08 -17.34 -4.78
CA ASN A 227 21.59 -18.62 -4.26
C ASN A 227 22.52 -19.22 -3.19
N LYS A 228 23.84 -18.99 -3.24
CA LYS A 228 24.78 -19.43 -2.19
C LYS A 228 24.42 -18.90 -0.80
N PHE A 229 23.74 -17.76 -0.71
CA PHE A 229 23.30 -17.19 0.56
C PHE A 229 21.89 -17.60 0.97
N ARG A 230 21.05 -18.09 0.04
CA ARG A 230 19.76 -18.70 0.39
C ARG A 230 19.99 -19.97 1.20
N ASP A 231 20.86 -20.83 0.72
CA ASP A 231 21.17 -22.12 1.35
C ASP A 231 21.85 -21.98 2.74
N LEU A 232 22.40 -20.80 3.04
CA LEU A 232 23.01 -20.48 4.34
C LEU A 232 22.00 -19.97 5.38
N GLY A 233 20.84 -19.47 4.95
CA GLY A 233 19.78 -18.98 5.86
C GLY A 233 18.86 -20.08 6.39
N ASP A 234 18.82 -21.23 5.72
CA ASP A 234 17.95 -22.37 6.05
C ASP A 234 18.62 -23.42 6.97
N ARG A 235 19.76 -23.09 7.61
CA ARG A 235 20.49 -23.95 8.56
C ARG A 235 20.61 -23.30 9.93
#